data_AF-A0A177N0H3-F1
#
_entry.id   AF-A0A177N0H3-F1
#
_cell.length_a   1.000
_cell.length_b   1.000
_cell.length_c   1.000
_cell.angle_alpha   90.00
_cell.angle_beta   90.00
_cell.angle_gamma   90.00
#
_symmetry.space_group_name_H-M   'P 1'
#
loop_
_entity.id
_entity.type
_entity.pdbx_description
1 polymer ?
#
loop_
_entity_poly.entity_id
_entity_poly.type
_entity_poly.pdbx_seq_one_letter_code
_entity_poly.pdbx_strand_id
1 'polypeptide(L)'
;MPALTIGKLAKQTGVTVETIRHYQRIGLLMEPDKPDSGYRCYSADAVSRIRFIKRAQQAGFTLKEIATLLSLDGAHCADVRQLAEQKCQQIDQQIRDLTALRQILGVMVNDCQQTASSAHCAILDAFSEDTSTQP
;
A
#
# COMPACT_ATOMS: atom_id res chain seq x y z
N MET A 1 18.78 27.67 2.02
CA MET A 1 19.12 26.23 2.11
C MET A 1 19.19 25.64 0.71
N PRO A 2 20.08 24.67 0.44
CA PRO A 2 20.40 24.30 -0.95
C PRO A 2 19.21 23.63 -1.62
N ALA A 3 18.87 24.16 -2.78
CA ALA A 3 17.79 23.70 -3.61
C ALA A 3 18.20 22.37 -4.28
N LEU A 4 17.43 21.31 -4.06
CA LEU A 4 17.77 19.94 -4.52
C LEU A 4 17.23 19.70 -5.92
N THR A 5 18.00 19.09 -6.82
CA THR A 5 17.44 18.59 -8.09
C THR A 5 16.59 17.34 -7.84
N ILE A 6 15.69 17.00 -8.77
CA ILE A 6 14.84 15.81 -8.63
C ILE A 6 15.64 14.51 -8.42
N GLY A 7 16.82 14.39 -9.03
CA GLY A 7 17.70 13.24 -8.85
C GLY A 7 18.35 13.18 -7.46
N LYS A 8 18.73 14.34 -6.91
CA LYS A 8 19.23 14.42 -5.52
C LYS A 8 18.11 14.13 -4.52
N LEU A 9 16.90 14.65 -4.78
CA LEU A 9 15.72 14.38 -3.96
C LEU A 9 15.38 12.88 -3.94
N ALA A 10 15.37 12.23 -5.10
CA ALA A 10 15.17 10.78 -5.24
C ALA A 10 16.18 9.99 -4.40
N LYS A 11 17.48 10.28 -4.55
CA LYS A 11 18.54 9.63 -3.76
C LYS A 11 18.38 9.85 -2.26
N GLN A 12 18.06 11.06 -1.83
CA GLN A 12 17.97 11.41 -0.41
C GLN A 12 16.72 10.82 0.28
N THR A 13 15.66 10.57 -0.47
CA THR A 13 14.41 10.01 0.05
C THR A 13 14.28 8.50 -0.21
N GLY A 14 15.17 7.93 -1.02
CA GLY A 14 15.18 6.51 -1.35
C GLY A 14 13.97 6.10 -2.20
N VAL A 15 13.52 6.98 -3.09
CA VAL A 15 12.47 6.72 -4.08
C VAL A 15 13.02 6.97 -5.48
N THR A 16 12.34 6.46 -6.51
CA THR A 16 12.74 6.74 -7.90
C THR A 16 12.28 8.13 -8.32
N VAL A 17 12.92 8.69 -9.35
CA VAL A 17 12.46 9.95 -9.98
C VAL A 17 11.04 9.81 -10.51
N GLU A 18 10.67 8.62 -10.98
CA GLU A 18 9.31 8.34 -11.46
C GLU A 18 8.29 8.36 -10.32
N THR A 19 8.61 7.84 -9.13
CA THR A 19 7.75 7.96 -7.95
C THR A 19 7.51 9.43 -7.58
N ILE A 20 8.54 10.28 -7.65
CA ILE A 20 8.40 11.72 -7.40
C ILE A 20 7.45 12.36 -8.42
N ARG A 21 7.63 12.07 -9.71
CA ARG A 21 6.74 12.56 -10.78
C ARG A 21 5.32 12.04 -10.61
N HIS A 22 5.16 10.81 -10.16
CA HIS A 22 3.85 10.24 -9.86
C HIS A 22 3.18 11.02 -8.73
N TYR A 23 3.88 11.28 -7.62
CA TYR A 23 3.36 12.10 -6.51
C TYR A 23 2.98 13.51 -6.94
N GLN A 24 3.69 14.11 -7.88
CA GLN A 24 3.33 15.40 -8.48
C GLN A 24 2.03 15.31 -9.27
N ARG A 25 1.90 14.31 -10.14
CA ARG A 25 0.71 14.13 -10.98
C ARG A 25 -0.58 13.97 -10.17
N ILE A 26 -0.49 13.32 -9.01
CA ILE A 26 -1.64 13.09 -8.12
C ILE A 26 -1.78 14.16 -7.03
N GLY A 27 -1.00 15.25 -7.10
CA GLY A 27 -1.10 16.39 -6.17
C GLY A 27 -0.53 16.15 -4.77
N LEU A 28 0.14 15.02 -4.53
CA LEU A 28 0.77 14.72 -3.24
C LEU A 28 2.07 15.49 -3.02
N LEU A 29 2.73 15.96 -4.07
CA LEU A 29 3.95 16.76 -3.97
C LEU A 29 3.83 17.96 -4.91
N MET A 30 4.15 19.15 -4.41
CA MET A 30 4.18 20.35 -5.25
C MET A 30 5.27 20.22 -6.32
N GLU A 31 4.92 20.50 -7.57
CA GLU A 31 5.90 20.64 -8.65
C GLU A 31 6.43 22.08 -8.63
N PRO A 32 7.74 22.28 -8.37
CA PRO A 32 8.30 23.62 -8.35
C PRO A 32 8.32 24.21 -9.76
N ASP A 33 8.22 25.53 -9.83
CA ASP A 33 8.26 26.27 -11.09
C ASP A 33 9.53 25.96 -11.88
N LYS A 34 9.40 25.95 -13.20
CA LYS A 34 10.54 25.79 -14.09
C LYS A 34 11.26 27.15 -14.18
N PRO A 35 12.52 27.26 -13.71
CA PRO A 35 13.26 28.51 -13.86
C PRO A 35 13.60 28.80 -15.34
N ASP A 36 13.76 30.09 -15.68
CA ASP A 36 14.07 30.56 -17.04
C ASP A 36 15.35 29.95 -17.62
N SER A 37 16.30 29.60 -16.76
CA SER A 37 17.44 28.76 -17.10
C SER A 37 17.77 27.83 -15.93
N GLY A 38 18.05 26.55 -16.25
CA GLY A 38 18.47 25.56 -15.26
C GLY A 38 17.43 24.49 -14.94
N TYR A 39 17.54 23.92 -13.74
CA TYR A 39 16.78 22.74 -13.31
C TYR A 39 15.78 23.11 -12.23
N ARG A 40 14.67 22.35 -12.18
CA ARG A 40 13.74 22.40 -11.06
C ARG A 40 14.43 22.05 -9.75
N CYS A 41 14.14 22.85 -8.74
CA CYS A 41 14.75 22.76 -7.43
C CYS A 41 13.70 22.56 -6.33
N TYR A 42 13.97 21.64 -5.41
CA TYR A 42 13.09 21.26 -4.32
C TYR A 42 13.67 21.71 -2.98
N SER A 43 12.79 22.14 -2.07
CA SER A 43 13.16 22.50 -0.70
C SER A 43 13.36 21.26 0.18
N ALA A 44 13.84 21.48 1.40
CA ALA A 44 13.90 20.43 2.43
C ALA A 44 12.50 19.90 2.81
N ASP A 45 11.44 20.70 2.63
CA ASP A 45 10.07 20.30 2.93
C ASP A 45 9.61 19.18 1.99
N ALA A 46 10.06 19.19 0.73
CA ALA A 46 9.81 18.10 -0.20
C ALA A 46 10.40 16.78 0.30
N VAL A 47 11.58 16.81 0.94
CA VAL A 47 12.21 15.64 1.55
C VAL A 47 11.36 15.11 2.70
N SER A 48 10.94 15.99 3.62
CA SER A 48 10.10 15.64 4.76
C SER A 48 8.75 15.07 4.30
N ARG A 49 8.14 15.67 3.27
CA ARG A 49 6.87 15.23 2.69
C ARG A 49 6.97 13.87 2.03
N ILE A 50 8.01 13.58 1.26
CA ILE A 50 8.20 12.25 0.66
C ILE A 50 8.44 11.19 1.75
N ARG A 51 9.20 11.51 2.80
CA ARG A 51 9.38 10.58 3.93
C ARG A 51 8.07 10.31 4.66
N PHE A 52 7.21 11.31 4.83
CA PHE A 52 5.89 11.15 5.41
C PHE A 52 5.05 10.19 4.56
N ILE A 53 4.95 10.43 3.24
CA ILE A 53 4.21 9.57 2.31
C ILE A 53 4.70 8.12 2.42
N LYS A 54 6.02 7.90 2.41
CA LYS A 54 6.62 6.56 2.50
C LYS A 54 6.25 5.85 3.80
N ARG A 55 6.33 6.54 4.94
CA ARG A 55 5.97 5.96 6.25
C ARG A 55 4.49 5.61 6.32
N ALA A 56 3.62 6.48 5.80
CA ALA A 56 2.19 6.22 5.78
C ALA A 56 1.84 5.05 4.84
N GLN A 57 2.48 4.91 3.68
CA GLN A 57 2.32 3.73 2.82
C GLN A 57 2.74 2.43 3.53
N GLN A 58 3.86 2.46 4.27
CA GLN A 58 4.31 1.31 5.07
C GLN A 58 3.31 0.92 6.17
N ALA A 59 2.55 1.88 6.69
CA ALA A 59 1.48 1.65 7.65
C ALA A 59 0.15 1.19 7.00
N GLY A 60 0.12 0.97 5.68
CA GLY A 60 -1.07 0.48 4.97
C GLY A 60 -2.03 1.56 4.48
N PHE A 61 -1.65 2.84 4.56
CA PHE A 61 -2.44 3.92 3.98
C PHE A 61 -2.28 3.97 2.46
N THR A 62 -3.40 4.16 1.78
CA THR A 62 -3.46 4.42 0.34
C THR A 62 -3.02 5.86 0.04
N LEU A 63 -2.61 6.13 -1.20
CA LEU A 63 -2.23 7.48 -1.62
C LEU A 63 -3.34 8.52 -1.42
N LYS A 64 -4.61 8.11 -1.53
CA LYS A 64 -5.77 8.99 -1.27
C LYS A 64 -5.86 9.36 0.21
N GLU A 65 -5.78 8.39 1.11
CA GLU A 65 -5.79 8.62 2.56
C GLU A 65 -4.58 9.46 2.99
N ILE A 66 -3.43 9.25 2.36
CA ILE A 66 -2.23 10.06 2.61
C ILE A 66 -2.43 11.51 2.17
N ALA A 67 -3.16 11.76 1.07
CA ALA A 67 -3.52 13.12 0.68
C ALA A 67 -4.34 13.81 1.77
N THR A 68 -5.32 13.11 2.34
CA THR A 68 -6.10 13.59 3.47
C THR A 68 -5.20 13.87 4.67
N LEU A 69 -4.36 12.92 5.08
CA LEU A 69 -3.41 13.12 6.19
C LEU A 69 -2.47 14.31 5.99
N LEU A 70 -2.04 14.59 4.75
CA LEU A 70 -1.18 15.73 4.42
C LEU A 70 -1.92 17.07 4.39
N SER A 71 -3.25 17.05 4.30
CA SER A 71 -4.10 18.25 4.39
C SER A 71 -4.50 18.59 5.83
N LEU A 72 -4.44 17.60 6.73
CA LEU A 72 -4.73 17.77 8.14
C LEU A 72 -3.49 18.34 8.86
N ASP A 73 -3.67 19.40 9.63
CA ASP A 73 -2.65 19.97 10.49
C ASP A 73 -2.69 19.40 11.92
N GLY A 74 -1.81 19.88 12.80
CA GLY A 74 -1.74 19.43 14.19
C GLY A 74 -3.00 19.69 15.03
N ALA A 75 -3.94 20.52 14.56
CA ALA A 75 -5.21 20.78 15.24
C ALA A 75 -6.25 19.67 14.97
N HIS A 76 -6.05 18.87 13.93
CA HIS A 76 -6.96 17.78 13.52
C HIS A 76 -6.59 16.41 14.12
N CYS A 77 -6.12 16.39 15.37
CA CYS A 77 -5.71 15.15 16.04
C CYS A 77 -6.82 14.09 16.09
N ALA A 78 -8.09 14.53 16.21
CA ALA A 78 -9.25 13.64 16.20
C ALA A 78 -9.47 12.98 14.82
N ASP A 79 -9.38 13.74 13.73
CA ASP A 79 -9.57 13.23 12.37
C ASP A 79 -8.48 12.24 11.98
N VAL A 80 -7.22 12.55 12.35
CA VAL A 80 -6.08 11.65 12.16
C VAL A 80 -6.27 10.34 12.94
N ARG A 81 -6.75 10.43 14.19
CA ARG A 81 -7.03 9.26 15.02
C ARG A 81 -8.12 8.38 14.40
N GLN A 82 -9.22 8.98 13.97
CA GLN A 82 -10.32 8.25 13.34
C GLN A 82 -9.85 7.52 12.08
N LEU A 83 -9.03 8.14 11.24
CA LEU A 83 -8.48 7.49 10.04
C LEU A 83 -7.57 6.30 10.41
N ALA A 84 -6.76 6.44 11.46
CA ALA A 84 -5.92 5.35 11.96
C ALA A 84 -6.76 4.19 12.52
N GLU A 85 -7.80 4.47 13.30
CA GLU A 85 -8.72 3.46 13.83
C GLU A 85 -9.44 2.70 12.72
N GLN A 86 -9.93 3.41 11.70
CA GLN A 86 -10.53 2.81 10.51
C GLN A 86 -9.51 1.92 9.76
N LYS A 87 -8.25 2.35 9.66
CA LYS A 87 -7.19 1.55 9.03
C LYS A 87 -6.91 0.26 9.81
N CYS A 88 -6.84 0.34 11.15
CA CYS A 88 -6.69 -0.85 11.99
C CYS A 88 -7.84 -1.84 11.76
N GLN A 89 -9.09 -1.38 11.74
CA GLN A 89 -10.25 -2.24 11.49
C GLN A 89 -10.20 -2.92 10.11
N GLN A 90 -9.76 -2.20 9.08
CA GLN A 90 -9.58 -2.77 7.74
C GLN A 90 -8.51 -3.86 7.72
N ILE A 91 -7.37 -3.62 8.39
CA ILE A 91 -6.29 -4.60 8.49
C ILE A 91 -6.76 -5.83 9.25
N ASP A 92 -7.48 -5.66 10.36
CA ASP A 92 -8.02 -6.77 11.14
C ASP A 92 -9.01 -7.62 10.33
N GLN A 93 -9.83 -6.99 9.49
CA GLN A 93 -10.71 -7.70 8.57
C GLN A 93 -9.91 -8.50 7.54
N GLN A 94 -8.90 -7.90 6.91
CA GLN A 94 -8.04 -8.60 5.96
C GLN A 94 -7.32 -9.78 6.60
N ILE A 95 -6.85 -9.64 7.85
CA ILE A 95 -6.23 -10.73 8.59
C ILE A 95 -7.23 -11.87 8.81
N ARG A 96 -8.47 -11.57 9.20
CA ARG A 96 -9.52 -12.58 9.36
C ARG A 96 -9.79 -13.33 8.07
N ASP A 97 -9.97 -12.61 6.97
CA ASP A 97 -10.27 -13.19 5.66
C ASP A 97 -9.11 -14.06 5.15
N LEU A 98 -7.87 -13.57 5.25
CA LEU A 98 -6.68 -14.32 4.86
C LEU A 98 -6.45 -15.55 5.75
N THR A 99 -6.77 -15.46 7.03
CA THR A 99 -6.67 -16.61 7.96
C THR A 99 -7.71 -17.67 7.61
N ALA A 100 -8.95 -17.29 7.30
CA ALA A 100 -9.99 -18.21 6.87
C ALA A 100 -9.59 -18.91 5.55
N LEU A 101 -9.11 -18.15 4.57
CA LEU A 101 -8.64 -18.72 3.30
C LEU A 101 -7.46 -19.68 3.51
N ARG A 102 -6.51 -19.32 4.38
CA ARG A 102 -5.38 -20.20 4.75
C ARG A 102 -5.87 -21.49 5.41
N GLN A 103 -6.89 -21.43 6.26
CA GLN A 103 -7.47 -22.63 6.89
C GLN A 103 -8.09 -23.56 5.85
N ILE A 104 -8.87 -23.03 4.91
CA ILE A 104 -9.48 -23.80 3.82
C ILE A 104 -8.39 -24.51 3.00
N LEU A 105 -7.38 -23.77 2.55
CA LEU A 105 -6.25 -24.34 1.82
C LEU A 105 -5.48 -25.39 2.67
N GLY A 106 -5.35 -25.15 3.98
CA GLY A 106 -4.72 -26.08 4.90
C GLY A 106 -5.46 -27.42 5.00
N VAL A 107 -6.79 -27.41 5.01
CA VAL A 107 -7.62 -28.63 5.00
C VAL A 107 -7.37 -29.41 3.71
N MET A 108 -7.47 -28.74 2.56
CA MET A 108 -7.25 -29.38 1.25
C MET A 108 -5.85 -30.01 1.13
N VAL A 109 -4.81 -29.34 1.66
CA VAL A 109 -3.45 -29.88 1.70
C VAL A 109 -3.35 -31.12 2.59
N ASN A 110 -3.99 -31.13 3.76
CA ASN A 110 -4.00 -32.28 4.65
C ASN A 110 -4.70 -33.48 4.01
N ASP A 111 -5.87 -33.26 3.41
CA ASP A 111 -6.65 -34.32 2.74
C ASP A 111 -5.88 -34.95 1.57
N CYS A 112 -5.10 -34.15 0.85
CA CYS A 112 -4.20 -34.64 -0.19
C CYS A 112 -3.07 -35.52 0.39
N GLN A 113 -2.51 -35.17 1.55
CA GLN A 113 -1.44 -35.93 2.19
C GLN A 113 -1.92 -37.28 2.74
N GLN A 114 -3.16 -37.35 3.23
CA GLN A 114 -3.76 -38.61 3.70
C GLN A 114 -4.14 -39.55 2.55
N THR A 115 -4.44 -38.99 1.37
CA THR A 115 -4.89 -39.71 0.17
C THR A 115 -3.72 -40.11 -0.75
N ALA A 116 -2.49 -40.16 -0.22
CA ALA A 116 -1.23 -40.35 -0.97
C ALA A 116 -1.12 -41.63 -1.83
N SER A 117 -2.11 -42.53 -1.80
CA SER A 117 -2.16 -43.76 -2.60
C SER A 117 -3.27 -43.77 -3.67
N SER A 118 -4.01 -42.67 -3.85
CA SER A 118 -5.09 -42.60 -4.86
C SER A 118 -4.62 -41.94 -6.15
N ALA A 119 -5.15 -42.40 -7.30
CA ALA A 119 -4.91 -41.83 -8.63
C ALA A 119 -5.52 -40.41 -8.82
N HIS A 120 -6.10 -39.84 -7.77
CA HIS A 120 -6.80 -38.56 -7.76
C HIS A 120 -6.20 -37.60 -6.73
N CYS A 121 -6.17 -36.32 -7.09
CA CYS A 121 -5.68 -35.24 -6.24
C CYS A 121 -6.88 -34.55 -5.60
N ALA A 122 -7.09 -34.77 -4.30
CA ALA A 122 -8.21 -34.21 -3.54
C ALA A 122 -8.33 -32.67 -3.64
N ILE A 123 -7.20 -31.97 -3.87
CA ILE A 123 -7.19 -30.51 -4.10
C ILE A 123 -7.83 -30.17 -5.45
N LEU A 124 -7.47 -30.87 -6.52
CA LEU A 124 -8.05 -30.64 -7.85
C LEU A 124 -9.52 -31.05 -7.91
N ASP A 125 -9.90 -32.12 -7.20
CA ASP A 125 -11.29 -32.55 -7.07
C ASP A 125 -12.12 -31.47 -6.35
N ALA A 126 -11.63 -30.93 -5.22
CA ALA A 126 -12.30 -29.86 -4.49
C ALA A 126 -12.47 -28.55 -5.28
N PHE A 127 -11.58 -28.26 -6.24
CA PHE A 127 -11.71 -27.10 -7.14
C PHE A 127 -12.49 -27.40 -8.43
N SER A 128 -12.77 -28.66 -8.75
CA SER A 128 -13.52 -29.07 -9.94
C SER A 128 -14.98 -29.43 -9.66
N GLU A 129 -15.38 -29.58 -8.40
CA GLU A 129 -16.76 -29.90 -7.98
C GLU A 129 -17.76 -28.72 -8.04
N ASP A 130 -17.40 -27.55 -8.56
CA ASP A 130 -18.36 -26.44 -8.76
C ASP A 130 -19.11 -26.53 -10.09
N THR A 131 -20.00 -27.52 -10.28
CA THR A 131 -21.32 -27.30 -10.90
C THR A 131 -22.26 -28.50 -10.64
N SER A 132 -23.45 -28.21 -10.09
CA SER A 132 -24.62 -29.12 -9.93
C SER A 132 -24.49 -30.28 -8.93
N THR A 133 -24.85 -30.01 -7.66
CA THR A 133 -25.94 -30.71 -6.95
C THR A 133 -26.31 -29.89 -5.71
N GLN A 134 -27.41 -29.15 -5.81
CA GLN A 134 -28.09 -28.55 -4.66
C GLN A 134 -29.46 -29.26 -4.56
N PRO A 135 -29.86 -29.77 -3.38
CA PRO A 135 -31.13 -30.49 -3.21
C PRO A 135 -32.35 -29.57 -3.35
#